data_AF-A0A0D3CMQ4-F1
#
_entry.id   AF-A0A0D3CMQ4-F1
#
_cell.length_a   1.000
_cell.length_b   1.000
_cell.length_c   1.000
_cell.angle_alpha   90.00
_cell.angle_beta   90.00
_cell.angle_gamma   90.00
#
_symmetry.space_group_name_H-M   'P 1'
#
loop_
_entity.id
_entity.type
_entity.pdbx_description
1 polymer ?
#
loop_
_entity_poly.entity_id
_entity_poly.type
_entity_poly.pdbx_seq_one_letter_code
_entity_poly.pdbx_strand_id
1 'polypeptide(L)' 'MKISFSSVLFLLMIVFIISSSGNKKMVGEAKDCFQTWTCEGGRKCREKCTAKYKGIGRCDEITAPIVPPQCNCYYPC' A
#
# COMPACT_ATOMS: atom_id res chain seq x y z
N MET A 1 -51.44 18.05 12.94
CA MET A 1 -50.28 18.12 12.04
C MET A 1 -50.33 16.92 11.11
N LYS A 2 -50.72 17.12 9.84
CA LYS A 2 -50.83 16.02 8.84
C LYS A 2 -49.44 15.79 8.27
N ILE A 3 -48.76 14.76 8.78
CA ILE A 3 -47.48 14.34 8.24
C ILE A 3 -47.80 13.62 6.92
N SER A 4 -47.48 14.26 5.80
CA SER A 4 -47.65 13.64 4.48
C SER A 4 -46.63 12.51 4.32
N PHE A 5 -47.07 11.34 3.86
CA PHE A 5 -46.18 10.20 3.58
C PHE A 5 -45.02 10.56 2.65
N SER A 6 -45.25 11.51 1.73
CA SER A 6 -44.21 12.07 0.86
C SER A 6 -43.09 12.73 1.69
N SER A 7 -43.45 13.54 2.69
CA SER A 7 -42.48 14.23 3.55
C SER A 7 -41.65 13.27 4.40
N VAL A 8 -42.21 12.13 4.82
CA VAL A 8 -41.48 11.11 5.58
C VAL A 8 -40.44 10.41 4.70
N LEU A 9 -40.82 10.05 3.47
CA LEU A 9 -39.91 9.42 2.50
C LEU A 9 -38.73 10.33 2.14
N PHE A 10 -38.98 11.64 1.99
CA PHE A 10 -37.93 12.62 1.77
C PHE A 10 -36.95 12.72 2.95
N LEU A 11 -37.44 12.71 4.19
CA LEU A 11 -36.58 12.72 5.37
C LEU A 11 -35.71 11.46 5.47
N LEU A 12 -36.29 10.29 5.19
CA LEU A 12 -35.56 9.02 5.19
C LEU A 12 -34.47 8.98 4.11
N MET A 13 -34.75 9.49 2.91
CA MET A 13 -33.75 9.66 1.83
C MET A 13 -32.57 10.52 2.29
N ILE A 14 -32.85 11.68 2.90
CA ILE A 14 -31.80 12.61 3.37
C ILE A 14 -30.92 11.95 4.43
N VAL A 15 -31.53 11.25 5.41
CA VAL A 15 -30.78 10.52 6.46
C VAL A 15 -29.92 9.41 5.85
N PHE A 16 -30.42 8.70 4.84
CA PHE A 16 -29.68 7.63 4.16
C PHE A 16 -28.47 8.17 3.38
N ILE A 17 -28.64 9.29 2.67
CA ILE A 17 -27.56 9.96 1.94
C ILE A 17 -26.45 10.40 2.91
N ILE A 18 -26.81 11.06 4.01
CA ILE A 18 -25.84 11.56 5.02
C ILE A 18 -25.11 10.40 5.70
N SER A 19 -25.82 9.30 6.01
CA SER A 19 -25.21 8.11 6.64
C SER A 19 -24.25 7.36 5.70
N SER A 20 -24.51 7.39 4.39
CA SER A 20 -23.63 6.78 3.38
C SER A 20 -22.40 7.63 3.04
N SER A 21 -22.43 8.92 3.38
CA SER A 21 -21.28 9.84 3.37
C SER A 21 -20.31 9.57 4.53
N GLY A 22 -20.20 8.31 4.97
CA GLY A 22 -19.05 7.86 5.73
C GLY A 22 -17.83 8.09 4.86
N ASN A 23 -17.06 9.12 5.18
CA ASN A 23 -15.70 9.32 4.70
C ASN A 23 -14.97 7.98 4.86
N LYS A 24 -14.91 7.21 3.79
CA LYS A 24 -13.99 6.10 3.67
C LYS A 24 -12.63 6.77 3.75
N LYS A 25 -12.07 6.84 4.96
CA LYS A 25 -10.65 7.08 5.13
C LYS A 25 -10.01 6.07 4.20
N MET A 26 -9.50 6.54 3.08
CA MET A 26 -8.62 5.75 2.24
C MET A 26 -7.51 5.36 3.20
N VAL A 27 -7.54 4.11 3.67
CA VAL A 27 -6.45 3.50 4.39
C VAL A 27 -5.32 3.59 3.39
N GLY A 28 -4.46 4.60 3.55
CA GLY A 28 -3.39 4.86 2.61
C GLY A 28 -2.66 3.56 2.39
N GLU A 29 -2.47 3.17 1.13
CA GLU A 29 -1.59 2.04 0.81
C GLU A 29 -0.29 2.27 1.58
N ALA A 30 0.16 1.27 2.34
CA ALA A 30 1.44 1.35 3.03
C ALA A 30 2.48 1.77 1.99
N LYS A 31 3.15 2.90 2.21
CA LYS A 31 4.06 3.44 1.22
C LYS A 31 5.33 2.62 1.29
N ASP A 32 5.53 1.70 0.36
CA ASP A 32 6.79 0.97 0.33
C ASP A 32 7.91 1.90 -0.18
N CYS A 33 8.95 2.05 0.64
CA CYS A 33 10.20 2.67 0.29
C CYS A 33 11.14 1.66 -0.41
N PHE A 34 12.11 2.20 -1.15
CA PHE A 34 13.04 1.42 -1.97
C PHE A 34 14.49 1.79 -1.69
N GLN A 35 15.36 0.78 -1.66
CA GLN A 35 16.82 0.92 -1.64
C GLN A 35 17.47 -0.15 -2.53
N THR A 36 18.62 0.18 -3.13
CA THR A 36 19.37 -0.74 -3.98
C THR A 36 20.87 -0.73 -3.68
N TRP A 37 21.54 -1.86 -3.89
CA TRP A 37 22.99 -2.03 -3.76
C TRP A 37 23.47 -3.27 -4.53
N THR A 38 24.77 -3.43 -4.76
CA THR A 38 25.33 -4.61 -5.44
C THR A 38 24.93 -5.93 -4.76
N CYS A 39 24.40 -6.88 -5.53
CA CYS A 39 24.04 -8.20 -5.03
C CYS A 39 25.29 -9.06 -4.80
N GLU A 40 25.49 -9.47 -3.55
CA GLU A 40 26.51 -10.46 -3.15
C GLU A 40 25.95 -11.88 -3.00
N GLY A 41 24.73 -12.11 -3.50
CA GLY A 41 23.97 -13.35 -3.38
C GLY A 41 22.59 -13.14 -2.74
N GLY A 42 21.59 -13.89 -3.22
CA GLY A 42 20.18 -13.72 -2.83
C GLY A 42 19.93 -13.85 -1.32
N ARG A 43 20.62 -14.77 -0.64
CA ARG A 43 20.49 -14.95 0.81
C ARG A 43 20.99 -13.72 1.59
N LYS A 44 22.18 -13.21 1.25
CA LYS A 44 22.75 -12.00 1.86
C LYS A 44 21.88 -10.78 1.61
N CYS A 45 21.36 -10.63 0.38
CA CYS A 45 20.44 -9.55 0.01
C CYS A 45 19.19 -9.57 0.90
N ARG A 46 18.55 -10.74 1.03
CA ARG A 46 17.38 -10.94 1.89
C ARG A 46 17.70 -10.63 3.36
N GLU A 47 18.74 -11.25 3.91
CA GLU A 47 19.14 -11.08 5.32
C GLU A 47 19.44 -9.61 5.65
N LYS A 48 20.19 -8.90 4.79
CA LYS A 48 20.53 -7.49 4.99
C LYS A 48 19.32 -6.57 4.90
N CYS A 49 18.45 -6.76 3.91
CA CYS A 49 17.23 -5.97 3.74
C CYS A 49 16.28 -6.16 4.94
N THR A 50 16.07 -7.41 5.35
CA THR A 50 15.24 -7.73 6.52
C THR A 50 15.84 -7.21 7.82
N ALA A 51 17.15 -7.33 8.03
CA ALA A 51 17.81 -6.85 9.25
C ALA A 51 17.74 -5.32 9.38
N LYS A 52 18.03 -4.58 8.30
CA LYS A 52 18.16 -3.12 8.34
C LYS A 52 16.83 -2.39 8.19
N TYR A 53 15.93 -2.89 7.35
CA TYR A 53 14.72 -2.18 6.97
C TYR A 53 13.42 -2.94 7.30
N LYS A 54 13.50 -4.16 7.84
CA LYS A 54 12.35 -5.07 7.98
C LYS A 54 11.63 -5.31 6.64
N GLY A 55 12.38 -5.20 5.54
CA GLY A 55 11.89 -5.31 4.18
C GLY A 55 12.15 -6.67 3.53
N ILE A 56 11.79 -6.73 2.25
CA ILE A 56 11.98 -7.88 1.35
C ILE A 56 13.05 -7.52 0.31
N GLY A 57 14.19 -8.22 0.39
CA GLY A 57 15.30 -8.06 -0.54
C GLY A 57 15.34 -9.17 -1.58
N ARG A 58 15.51 -8.83 -2.87
CA ARG A 58 15.80 -9.79 -3.95
C ARG A 58 16.91 -9.26 -4.84
N CYS A 59 17.78 -10.16 -5.29
CA CYS A 59 18.67 -9.83 -6.38
C CYS A 59 17.91 -9.84 -7.70
N ASP A 60 18.22 -8.89 -8.58
CA ASP A 60 17.77 -8.95 -9.95
C ASP A 60 18.40 -10.15 -10.69
N GLU A 61 17.75 -10.54 -11.77
CA GLU A 61 18.19 -11.62 -12.64
C GLU A 61 18.90 -11.05 -13.87
N ILE A 62 19.61 -9.93 -13.74
CA ILE A 62 20.27 -9.30 -14.88
C ILE A 62 21.31 -10.27 -15.45
N THR A 63 21.09 -10.66 -16.71
CA THR A 63 21.97 -11.53 -17.50
C THR A 63 22.99 -10.76 -18.34
N ALA A 64 22.95 -9.42 -18.31
CA ALA A 64 23.88 -8.59 -19.05
C ALA A 64 25.30 -8.68 -18.45
N PRO A 65 26.32 -9.11 -19.21
CA PRO A 65 27.62 -9.54 -18.67
C PRO A 65 28.46 -8.43 -18.01
N ILE A 66 28.10 -7.16 -18.19
CA ILE A 66 28.87 -6.00 -17.69
C ILE A 66 28.21 -5.36 -16.46
N VAL A 67 26.92 -5.64 -16.23
CA VAL A 67 26.17 -5.03 -15.12
C VAL A 67 26.14 -6.01 -13.97
N PRO A 68 26.79 -5.70 -12.83
CA PRO A 68 26.70 -6.58 -11.67
C PRO A 68 25.24 -6.63 -11.18
N PRO A 69 24.73 -7.81 -10.80
CA PRO A 69 23.37 -7.93 -10.31
C PRO A 69 23.13 -6.99 -9.12
N GLN A 70 21.97 -6.37 -9.03
CA GLN A 70 21.59 -5.48 -7.92
C GLN A 70 20.63 -6.17 -6.96
N CYS A 71 20.78 -5.91 -5.68
CA CYS A 71 19.85 -6.25 -4.62
C CYS A 71 18.83 -5.12 -4.45
N ASN A 72 17.58 -5.41 -4.76
CA ASN A 72 16.43 -4.54 -4.64
C ASN A 72 15.72 -4.81 -3.32
N CYS A 73 15.66 -3.81 -2.45
CA CYS A 73 15.05 -3.90 -1.12
C CYS A 73 13.83 -2.98 -1.03
N TYR A 74 12.67 -3.60 -0.87
CA TYR A 74 11.40 -2.91 -0.63
C TYR A 74 11.04 -3.04 0.84
N TYR A 75 10.66 -1.95 1.48
CA TYR A 75 10.40 -1.91 2.92
C TYR A 75 9.34 -0.88 3.29
N PRO A 76 8.57 -1.12 4.35
CA PRO A 76 7.56 -0.16 4.78
C PRO A 76 8.21 1.16 5.22
N CYS A 77 7.64 2.26 4.74
CA CYS A 77 7.78 3.61 5.27
C CYS A 77 6.40 4.32 5.26
#